data_AF-A0A315ZGF4-F1
#
_entry.id   AF-A0A315ZGF4-F1
#
_cell.length_a   1.000
_cell.length_b   1.000
_cell.length_c   1.000
_cell.angle_alpha   90.00
_cell.angle_beta   90.00
_cell.angle_gamma   90.00
#
_symmetry.space_group_name_H-M   'P 1'
#
loop_
_entity.id
_entity.type
_entity.pdbx_description
1 polymer ?
#
loop_
_entity_poly.entity_id
_entity_poly.type
_entity_poly.pdbx_seq_one_letter_code
_entity_poly.pdbx_strand_id
1 'polypeptide(L)'
;MKKDNILEQYKVEDFVEDESFQSYVLKKDQKDIAFWATWKVKHPEKSKDMEEAENLILLLRDSSNFSKYQAEVESEWDKFKSKAKSNKSLNSPKLENQPRNLNVIHRRNSKLNWAEILKIGFIIACAIAVGVFVLSKI
;
A
#
# COMPACT_ATOMS: atom_id res chain seq x y z
N MET A 1 -19.15 9.12 41.62
CA MET A 1 -19.84 8.48 40.48
C MET A 1 -20.01 9.49 39.36
N LYS A 2 -18.97 9.74 38.55
CA LYS A 2 -18.98 10.77 37.49
C LYS A 2 -18.17 10.35 36.25
N LYS A 3 -17.91 9.04 36.08
CA LYS A 3 -17.16 8.49 34.94
C LYS A 3 -18.06 7.80 33.91
N ASP A 4 -19.32 7.58 34.26
CA ASP A 4 -20.25 6.79 33.44
C ASP A 4 -20.95 7.64 32.34
N ASN A 5 -20.91 8.98 32.46
CA ASN A 5 -21.56 9.93 31.52
C ASN A 5 -20.62 10.44 30.40
N ILE A 6 -19.38 9.91 30.30
CA ILE A 6 -18.41 10.35 29.27
C ILE A 6 -18.29 9.33 28.13
N LEU A 7 -18.66 8.07 28.37
CA LEU A 7 -18.46 6.98 27.40
C LEU A 7 -19.58 6.84 26.36
N GLU A 8 -20.78 7.39 26.62
CA GLU A 8 -21.89 7.36 25.64
C GLU A 8 -21.62 8.25 24.42
N GLN A 9 -20.74 9.26 24.57
CA GLN A 9 -20.37 10.20 23.51
C GLN A 9 -19.01 9.91 22.89
N TYR A 10 -18.39 8.74 23.14
CA TYR A 10 -17.16 8.39 22.44
C TYR A 10 -17.42 8.37 20.93
N LYS A 11 -16.76 9.28 20.21
CA LYS A 11 -16.79 9.36 18.75
C LYS A 11 -15.56 8.66 18.18
N VAL A 12 -15.55 8.51 16.86
CA VAL A 12 -14.45 7.91 16.11
C VAL A 12 -13.13 8.60 16.44
N GLU A 13 -13.12 9.93 16.58
CA GLU A 13 -11.92 10.72 16.90
C GLU A 13 -11.35 10.37 18.28
N ASP A 14 -12.21 10.20 19.28
CA ASP A 14 -11.79 9.85 20.64
C ASP A 14 -11.13 8.47 20.68
N PHE A 15 -11.63 7.50 19.89
CA PHE A 15 -10.99 6.19 19.74
C PHE A 15 -9.63 6.30 19.06
N VAL A 16 -9.52 7.11 18.01
CA VAL A 16 -8.24 7.27 17.28
C VAL A 16 -7.19 7.94 18.15
N GLU A 17 -7.56 8.87 19.03
CA GLU A 17 -6.64 9.55 19.95
C GLU A 17 -6.24 8.71 21.17
N ASP A 18 -7.00 7.67 21.54
CA ASP A 18 -6.71 6.82 22.70
C ASP A 18 -5.52 5.87 22.44
N GLU A 19 -4.43 6.03 23.20
CA GLU A 19 -3.23 5.21 23.12
C GLU A 19 -3.45 3.72 23.45
N SER A 20 -4.37 3.42 24.39
CA SER A 20 -4.77 2.05 24.73
C SER A 20 -5.55 1.44 23.57
N PHE A 21 -6.43 2.22 22.92
CA PHE A 21 -7.16 1.75 21.74
C PHE A 21 -6.22 1.51 20.56
N GLN A 22 -5.30 2.44 20.27
CA GLN A 22 -4.25 2.24 19.27
C GLN A 22 -3.41 0.99 19.56
N SER A 23 -3.09 0.73 20.83
CA SER A 23 -2.34 -0.46 21.23
C SER A 23 -3.12 -1.76 21.03
N TYR A 24 -4.44 -1.72 21.22
CA TYR A 24 -5.34 -2.82 20.84
C TYR A 24 -5.36 -3.06 19.33
N VAL A 25 -5.58 -2.02 18.51
CA VAL A 25 -5.64 -2.15 17.04
C VAL A 25 -4.31 -2.64 16.46
N LEU A 26 -3.19 -2.14 17.00
CA LEU A 26 -1.84 -2.52 16.59
C LEU A 26 -1.34 -3.81 17.27
N LYS A 27 -2.14 -4.43 18.15
CA LYS A 27 -1.82 -5.66 18.90
C LYS A 27 -0.48 -5.58 19.65
N LYS A 28 -0.21 -4.44 20.29
CA LYS A 28 1.04 -4.18 21.02
C LYS A 28 1.01 -4.67 22.48
N ASP A 29 -0.11 -4.50 23.17
CA ASP A 29 -0.28 -4.92 24.57
C ASP A 29 -1.46 -5.89 24.72
N GLN A 30 -1.19 -7.04 25.34
CA GLN A 30 -2.19 -8.07 25.61
C GLN A 30 -3.28 -7.61 26.59
N LYS A 31 -2.97 -6.69 27.51
CA LYS A 31 -3.94 -6.15 28.48
C LYS A 31 -4.99 -5.28 27.79
N ASP A 32 -4.54 -4.39 26.91
CA ASP A 32 -5.42 -3.54 26.10
C ASP A 32 -6.28 -4.38 25.17
N ILE A 33 -5.71 -5.44 24.58
CA ILE A 33 -6.49 -6.37 23.75
C ILE A 33 -7.64 -7.01 24.52
N ALA A 34 -7.37 -7.50 25.73
CA ALA A 34 -8.41 -8.11 26.56
C ALA A 34 -9.49 -7.10 27.00
N PHE A 35 -9.08 -5.87 27.33
CA PHE A 35 -9.99 -4.80 27.71
C PHE A 35 -10.93 -4.43 26.57
N TRP A 36 -10.38 -4.09 25.40
CA TRP A 36 -11.17 -3.63 24.26
C TRP A 36 -12.00 -4.76 23.62
N ALA A 37 -11.52 -6.00 23.62
CA ALA A 37 -12.34 -7.15 23.23
C ALA A 37 -13.56 -7.33 24.14
N THR A 38 -13.39 -7.15 25.45
CA THR A 38 -14.50 -7.23 26.41
C THR A 38 -15.46 -6.04 26.26
N TRP A 39 -14.92 -4.85 26.01
CA TRP A 39 -15.71 -3.63 25.80
C TRP A 39 -16.57 -3.72 24.54
N LYS A 40 -16.01 -4.23 23.43
CA LYS A 40 -16.71 -4.42 22.16
C LYS A 40 -17.94 -5.34 22.28
N VAL A 41 -17.86 -6.36 23.14
CA VAL A 41 -19.01 -7.25 23.44
C VAL A 41 -20.09 -6.55 24.26
N LYS A 42 -19.71 -5.63 25.16
CA LYS A 42 -20.64 -4.88 26.02
C LYS A 42 -21.31 -3.70 25.32
N HIS A 43 -20.71 -3.19 24.24
CA HIS A 43 -21.16 -2.01 23.52
C HIS A 43 -21.30 -2.28 22.00
N PRO A 44 -22.19 -3.21 21.59
CA PRO A 44 -22.41 -3.50 20.18
C PRO A 44 -22.87 -2.27 19.37
N GLU A 45 -23.54 -1.31 20.01
CA GLU A 45 -23.98 -0.04 19.42
C GLU A 45 -22.80 0.83 18.95
N LYS A 46 -21.63 0.67 19.58
CA LYS A 46 -20.40 1.38 19.23
C LYS A 46 -19.49 0.60 18.28
N SER A 47 -19.90 -0.60 17.86
CA SER A 47 -19.08 -1.44 16.99
C SER A 47 -18.74 -0.74 15.66
N LYS A 48 -19.67 0.05 15.12
CA LYS A 48 -19.45 0.78 13.87
C LYS A 48 -18.41 1.88 14.02
N ASP A 49 -18.52 2.68 15.08
CA ASP A 49 -17.56 3.74 15.40
C ASP A 49 -16.16 3.15 15.67
N MET A 50 -16.10 2.02 16.36
CA MET A 50 -14.86 1.26 16.60
C MET A 50 -14.22 0.75 15.31
N GLU A 51 -15.01 0.20 14.39
CA GLU A 51 -14.53 -0.31 13.11
C GLU A 51 -13.98 0.82 12.23
N GLU A 52 -14.65 1.98 12.24
CA GLU A 52 -14.17 3.17 11.53
C GLU A 52 -12.83 3.65 12.11
N ALA A 53 -12.70 3.71 13.43
CA ALA A 53 -11.46 4.07 14.10
C ALA A 53 -10.33 3.03 13.85
N GLU A 54 -10.65 1.73 13.90
CA GLU A 54 -9.73 0.63 13.55
C GLU A 54 -9.15 0.84 12.14
N ASN A 55 -10.02 1.14 11.16
CA ASN A 55 -9.62 1.40 9.78
C ASN A 55 -8.73 2.64 9.63
N LEU A 56 -9.07 3.75 10.32
CA LEU A 56 -8.27 4.98 10.29
C LEU A 56 -6.86 4.74 10.85
N ILE A 57 -6.74 4.04 11.99
CA ILE A 57 -5.44 3.73 12.60
C ILE A 57 -4.59 2.86 11.65
N LEU A 58 -5.19 1.86 11.00
CA LEU A 58 -4.50 1.02 10.03
C LEU A 58 -4.03 1.81 8.80
N LEU A 59 -4.87 2.71 8.28
CA LEU A 59 -4.52 3.58 7.15
C LEU A 59 -3.37 4.54 7.50
N LEU A 60 -3.40 5.13 8.69
CA LEU A 60 -2.33 6.01 9.19
C LEU A 60 -1.01 5.24 9.37
N ARG A 61 -1.07 3.99 9.86
CA ARG A 61 0.11 3.13 9.95
C ARG A 61 0.72 2.87 8.57
N ASP A 62 -0.10 2.52 7.58
CA ASP A 62 0.39 2.15 6.27
C ASP A 62 0.91 3.36 5.47
N SER A 63 0.30 4.54 5.63
CA SER A 63 0.82 5.78 5.05
C SER A 63 2.14 6.24 5.67
N SER A 64 2.32 6.06 6.99
CA SER A 64 3.60 6.29 7.67
C SER A 64 4.69 5.36 7.13
N ASN A 65 4.37 4.09 6.89
CA ASN A 65 5.30 3.14 6.30
C ASN A 65 5.68 3.51 4.85
N PHE A 66 4.73 4.02 4.05
CA PHE A 66 4.99 4.44 2.67
C PHE A 66 6.06 5.53 2.57
N SER A 67 6.05 6.50 3.47
CA SER A 67 7.10 7.53 3.56
C SER A 67 8.48 6.94 3.85
N LYS A 68 8.54 5.95 4.76
CA LYS A 68 9.77 5.25 5.11
C LYS A 68 10.35 4.45 3.93
N TYR A 69 9.50 3.77 3.16
CA TYR A 69 9.95 3.02 1.98
C TYR A 69 10.53 3.92 0.88
N GLN A 70 9.96 5.11 0.64
CA GLN A 70 10.50 6.04 -0.36
C GLN A 70 11.91 6.53 -0.01
N ALA A 71 12.14 6.87 1.27
CA ALA A 71 13.45 7.33 1.73
C ALA A 71 14.54 6.26 1.60
N GLU A 72 14.20 5.00 1.87
CA GLU A 72 15.14 3.88 1.76
C GLU A 72 15.47 3.54 0.30
N VAL A 73 14.46 3.54 -0.59
CA VAL A 73 14.63 3.29 -2.02
C VAL A 73 15.51 4.36 -2.69
N GLU A 74 15.36 5.64 -2.34
CA GLU A 74 16.25 6.69 -2.89
C GLU A 74 17.69 6.50 -2.43
N SER A 75 17.90 6.09 -1.17
CA SER A 75 19.24 5.81 -0.64
C SER A 75 19.94 4.65 -1.36
N GLU A 76 19.18 3.67 -1.84
CA GLU A 76 19.71 2.56 -2.64
C GLU A 76 19.96 2.97 -4.10
N TRP A 77 19.08 3.80 -4.67
CA TRP A 77 19.24 4.35 -6.01
C TRP A 77 20.48 5.25 -6.13
N ASP A 78 20.81 6.02 -5.10
CA ASP A 78 22.02 6.84 -5.04
C ASP A 78 23.32 6.01 -4.98
N LYS A 79 23.29 4.89 -4.23
CA LYS A 79 24.40 3.92 -4.21
C LYS A 79 24.59 3.26 -5.58
N PHE A 80 23.52 3.04 -6.34
CA PHE A 80 23.61 2.50 -7.70
C PHE A 80 24.16 3.53 -8.70
N LYS A 81 23.66 4.78 -8.65
CA LYS A 81 24.12 5.91 -9.50
C LYS A 81 25.62 6.18 -9.33
N SER A 82 26.13 6.14 -8.10
CA SER A 82 27.55 6.36 -7.80
C SER A 82 28.46 5.25 -8.37
N LYS A 83 28.04 3.98 -8.30
CA LYS A 83 28.76 2.85 -8.90
C LYS A 83 28.80 2.92 -10.43
N ALA A 84 27.72 3.36 -11.07
CA ALA A 84 27.67 3.53 -12.53
C ALA A 84 28.61 4.63 -13.05
N LYS A 85 28.83 5.70 -12.29
CA LYS A 85 29.80 6.76 -12.65
C LYS A 85 31.25 6.33 -12.46
N SER A 86 31.56 5.50 -11.47
CA SER A 86 32.93 5.05 -11.18
C SER A 86 33.52 4.10 -12.24
N ASN A 87 32.68 3.34 -12.96
CA ASN A 87 33.13 2.44 -14.04
C ASN A 87 33.35 3.13 -15.41
N LYS A 88 33.27 4.45 -15.51
CA LYS A 88 33.52 5.17 -16.77
C LYS A 88 35.02 5.28 -17.14
N SER A 89 35.92 4.73 -16.31
CA SER A 89 37.38 4.79 -16.49
C SER A 89 38.08 3.44 -16.74
N LEU A 90 37.37 2.42 -17.25
CA LEU A 90 38.02 1.18 -17.68
C LEU A 90 37.85 0.97 -19.19
N ASN A 91 38.88 1.43 -19.90
CA ASN A 91 39.43 0.95 -21.18
C ASN A 91 38.45 0.29 -22.15
N SER A 92 38.14 0.99 -23.24
CA SER A 92 37.65 0.41 -24.48
C SER A 92 38.74 -0.49 -25.09
N PRO A 93 38.63 -1.82 -25.14
CA PRO A 93 39.45 -2.61 -26.03
C PRO A 93 38.85 -2.43 -27.43
N LYS A 94 39.67 -1.89 -28.33
CA LYS A 94 39.43 -1.88 -29.78
C LYS A 94 39.07 -3.30 -30.21
N LEU A 95 37.79 -3.55 -30.52
CA LEU A 95 37.37 -4.84 -31.06
C LEU A 95 37.79 -4.90 -32.53
N GLU A 96 38.96 -5.48 -32.73
CA GLU A 96 39.39 -6.15 -33.96
C GLU A 96 38.23 -7.00 -34.52
N ASN A 97 37.95 -6.85 -35.82
CA ASN A 97 36.86 -7.51 -36.50
C ASN A 97 37.08 -9.03 -36.54
N GLN A 98 36.36 -9.77 -35.68
CA GLN A 98 36.21 -11.21 -35.80
C GLN A 98 34.70 -11.54 -35.76
N PRO A 99 34.15 -12.28 -36.74
CA PRO A 99 32.72 -12.61 -36.74
C PRO A 99 32.41 -13.51 -35.55
N ARG A 100 31.79 -12.94 -34.51
CA ARG A 100 31.28 -13.71 -33.37
C ARG A 100 30.16 -14.61 -33.89
N ASN A 101 30.42 -15.90 -33.92
CA ASN A 101 29.38 -16.92 -33.99
C ASN A 101 28.56 -16.82 -32.70
N LEU A 102 27.41 -16.15 -32.80
CA LEU A 102 26.46 -15.98 -31.72
C LEU A 102 25.46 -17.14 -31.75
N ASN A 103 25.79 -18.26 -31.10
CA ASN A 103 24.76 -19.16 -30.60
C ASN A 103 24.06 -18.45 -29.42
N VAL A 104 23.12 -17.59 -29.77
CA VAL A 104 22.26 -16.87 -28.81
C VAL A 104 21.29 -17.87 -28.19
N ILE A 105 21.37 -18.01 -26.86
CA ILE A 105 20.35 -18.67 -26.05
C ILE A 105 19.00 -18.00 -26.33
N HIS A 106 18.09 -18.69 -27.01
CA HIS A 106 16.71 -18.21 -27.21
C HIS A 106 15.96 -18.28 -25.87
N ARG A 107 16.02 -17.20 -25.08
CA ARG A 107 15.06 -16.98 -23.99
C ARG A 107 13.69 -16.82 -24.66
N ARG A 108 12.78 -17.79 -24.43
CA ARG A 108 11.38 -17.71 -24.87
C ARG A 108 10.79 -16.38 -24.43
N ASN A 109 10.58 -15.48 -25.39
CA ASN A 109 9.80 -14.28 -25.19
C ASN A 109 8.33 -14.72 -25.14
N SER A 110 7.70 -14.59 -23.98
CA SER A 110 6.28 -14.89 -23.82
C SER A 110 5.50 -13.97 -24.76
N LYS A 111 4.78 -14.58 -25.70
CA LYS A 111 3.84 -13.90 -26.59
C LYS A 111 2.65 -13.40 -25.74
N LEU A 112 2.83 -12.28 -25.04
CA LEU A 112 1.70 -11.48 -24.61
C LEU A 112 1.17 -10.79 -25.87
N ASN A 113 0.04 -11.31 -26.35
CA ASN A 113 -0.63 -10.82 -27.54
C ASN A 113 -1.17 -9.41 -27.22
N TRP A 114 -0.49 -8.39 -27.73
CA TRP A 114 -0.85 -6.98 -27.54
C TRP A 114 -2.31 -6.67 -27.90
N ALA A 115 -2.93 -7.46 -28.79
CA ALA A 115 -4.35 -7.38 -29.11
C ALA A 115 -5.28 -7.72 -27.93
N GLU A 116 -4.89 -8.60 -27.00
CA GLU A 116 -5.67 -8.94 -25.80
C GLU A 116 -5.62 -7.81 -24.76
N ILE A 117 -4.48 -7.13 -24.64
CA ILE A 117 -4.32 -5.98 -23.73
C ILE A 117 -5.21 -4.81 -24.18
N LEU A 118 -5.30 -4.56 -25.49
CA LEU A 118 -6.18 -3.53 -26.04
C LEU A 118 -7.68 -3.84 -25.83
N LYS A 119 -8.07 -5.11 -25.89
CA LYS A 119 -9.46 -5.54 -25.61
C LYS A 119 -9.85 -5.27 -24.15
N ILE A 120 -8.97 -5.59 -23.19
CA ILE A 120 -9.23 -5.37 -21.77
C ILE A 120 -9.39 -3.87 -21.47
N GLY A 121 -8.54 -3.02 -22.07
CA GLY A 121 -8.67 -1.56 -21.92
C GLY A 121 -10.01 -1.02 -22.43
N PHE A 122 -10.53 -1.54 -23.54
CA PHE A 122 -11.82 -1.13 -24.10
C PHE A 122 -13.00 -1.53 -23.21
N ILE A 123 -12.99 -2.74 -22.64
CA ILE A 123 -14.05 -3.21 -21.72
C ILE A 123 -14.15 -2.31 -20.48
N ILE A 124 -13.00 -1.91 -19.90
CA ILE A 124 -12.95 -1.01 -18.74
C ILE A 124 -13.53 0.37 -19.11
N ALA A 125 -13.19 0.91 -20.28
CA ALA A 125 -13.71 2.20 -20.73
C ALA A 125 -15.24 2.17 -20.93
N CYS A 126 -15.79 1.10 -21.51
CA CYS A 126 -17.23 0.94 -21.68
C CYS A 126 -17.98 0.86 -20.33
N ALA A 127 -17.44 0.16 -19.33
CA ALA A 127 -18.05 0.07 -18.01
C ALA A 127 -18.13 1.45 -17.31
N ILE A 128 -17.08 2.25 -17.44
CA ILE A 128 -17.03 3.62 -16.89
C ILE A 128 -18.06 4.51 -17.62
N ALA A 129 -18.14 4.44 -18.95
CA ALA A 129 -19.07 5.24 -19.73
C ALA A 129 -20.54 4.92 -19.40
N VAL A 130 -20.88 3.64 -19.22
CA VAL A 130 -22.24 3.22 -18.82
C VAL A 130 -22.56 3.69 -17.41
N GLY A 131 -21.61 3.60 -16.46
CA GLY A 131 -21.80 4.08 -15.10
C GLY A 131 -22.07 5.58 -15.01
N VAL A 132 -21.30 6.39 -15.76
CA VAL A 132 -21.49 7.85 -15.82
C VAL A 132 -22.83 8.21 -16.49
N PHE A 133 -23.25 7.45 -17.50
CA PHE A 133 -24.52 7.68 -18.19
C PHE A 133 -25.74 7.36 -17.31
N VAL A 134 -25.67 6.31 -16.48
CA VAL A 134 -26.74 5.96 -15.53
C VAL A 134 -26.84 6.98 -14.39
N LEU A 135 -25.71 7.49 -13.89
CA LEU A 135 -25.68 8.55 -12.87
C LEU A 135 -26.19 9.89 -13.39
N SER A 136 -26.07 10.17 -14.69
CA SER A 136 -26.58 11.40 -15.29
C SER A 136 -28.09 11.39 -15.58
N LYS A 137 -28.77 10.26 -15.38
CA LYS A 137 -30.19 10.04 -15.71
C LYS A 137 -31.09 9.77 -14.49
N ILE A 138 -30.50 9.74 -13.29
CA ILE A 138 -31.16 9.72 -11.98
C ILE A 138 -31.16 11.14 -11.41
#